data_AF-A0AAE0CAC7-F1
#
_entry.id   AF-A0AAE0CAC7-F1
#
_cell.length_a   1.000
_cell.length_b   1.000
_cell.length_c   1.000
_cell.angle_alpha   90.00
_cell.angle_beta   90.00
_cell.angle_gamma   90.00
#
_symmetry.space_group_name_H-M   'P 1'
#
loop_
_entity.id
_entity.type
_entity.pdbx_description
1 polymer ?
#
loop_
_entity_poly.entity_id
_entity_poly.type
_entity_poly.pdbx_seq_one_letter_code
_entity_poly.pdbx_strand_id
1 'polypeptide(L)'
;MFNLLRRQGLRSFANARNIRLDRPPPSKIIIEYDEAEVDRFIEFADAIEDIFPELMVDGNPEGTVPKKGAFEVSLENGQILFSKLQEDRFPSEDEVLEAIKKSSK
;
A
#
# COMPACT_ATOMS: atom_id res chain seq x y z
N MET A 1 60.48 -9.03 21.24
CA MET A 1 59.78 -7.79 20.88
C MET A 1 58.31 -7.98 21.27
N PHE A 2 57.79 -7.05 22.09
CA PHE A 2 56.41 -6.84 22.57
C PHE A 2 55.33 -7.00 21.48
N ASN A 3 54.00 -7.08 21.68
CA ASN A 3 53.04 -7.40 22.74
C ASN A 3 51.64 -7.13 22.08
N LEU A 4 50.60 -7.89 22.45
CA LEU A 4 49.17 -7.52 22.55
C LEU A 4 48.47 -6.64 21.47
N LEU A 5 47.36 -7.14 20.90
CA LEU A 5 46.01 -6.62 21.20
C LEU A 5 44.85 -7.43 20.58
N ARG A 6 43.90 -7.76 21.47
CA ARG A 6 42.51 -8.19 21.23
C ARG A 6 41.75 -7.18 20.34
N ARG A 7 40.74 -7.64 19.60
CA ARG A 7 39.29 -7.39 19.85
C ARG A 7 38.42 -7.62 18.59
N GLN A 8 37.33 -8.36 18.80
CA GLN A 8 35.99 -8.21 18.23
C GLN A 8 35.86 -8.40 16.70
N GLY A 9 35.05 -9.31 16.18
CA GLY A 9 33.64 -9.51 16.52
C GLY A 9 32.80 -8.68 15.56
N LEU A 10 32.25 -9.31 14.52
CA LEU A 10 30.89 -9.04 14.04
C LEU A 10 30.48 -10.20 13.13
N ARG A 11 29.63 -11.09 13.66
CA ARG A 11 28.75 -11.90 12.82
C ARG A 11 27.87 -10.90 12.09
N SER A 12 28.12 -10.67 10.81
CA SER A 12 27.21 -9.88 9.99
C SER A 12 25.96 -10.72 9.74
N PHE A 13 24.97 -10.55 10.63
CA PHE A 13 23.58 -10.91 10.36
C PHE A 13 23.04 -9.88 9.37
N ALA A 14 23.28 -10.11 8.09
CA ALA A 14 22.51 -9.45 7.04
C ALA A 14 21.83 -10.52 6.22
N ASN A 15 20.86 -11.20 6.85
CA ASN A 15 19.82 -11.93 6.13
C ASN A 15 18.85 -10.89 5.53
N ALA A 16 19.35 -10.07 4.61
CA ALA A 16 18.52 -9.26 3.76
C ALA A 16 17.91 -10.23 2.75
N ARG A 17 16.71 -10.71 3.06
CA ARG A 17 15.86 -11.38 2.07
C ARG A 17 15.65 -10.39 0.94
N ASN A 18 16.48 -10.48 -0.09
CA ASN A 18 16.22 -9.93 -1.41
C ASN A 18 14.96 -10.62 -1.93
N ILE A 19 13.80 -10.13 -1.51
CA ILE A 19 12.56 -10.36 -2.24
C ILE A 19 12.77 -9.54 -3.50
N ARG A 20 13.29 -10.18 -4.56
CA ARG A 20 13.10 -9.68 -5.91
C ARG A 20 11.60 -9.66 -6.10
N LEU A 21 10.99 -8.49 -5.95
CA LEU A 21 9.65 -8.29 -6.48
C LEU A 21 9.86 -8.40 -8.00
N ASP A 22 9.30 -9.44 -8.61
CA ASP A 22 9.44 -9.66 -10.07
C ASP A 22 8.80 -8.52 -10.89
N ARG A 23 8.05 -7.65 -10.20
CA ARG A 23 7.53 -6.37 -10.70
C ARG A 23 7.79 -5.28 -9.67
N PRO A 24 8.04 -4.03 -10.09
CA PRO A 24 8.08 -2.92 -9.15
C PRO A 24 6.75 -2.86 -8.38
N PRO A 25 6.78 -2.49 -7.09
CA PRO A 25 5.56 -2.29 -6.33
C PRO A 25 4.68 -1.25 -7.05
N PRO A 26 3.34 -1.39 -7.02
CA PRO A 26 2.45 -0.39 -7.57
C PRO A 26 2.78 0.98 -6.99
N SER A 27 3.01 1.96 -7.86
CA SER A 27 3.23 3.36 -7.46
C SER A 27 1.93 4.14 -7.32
N LYS A 28 0.80 3.53 -7.65
CA LYS A 28 -0.51 4.18 -7.65
C LYS A 28 -1.64 3.21 -7.30
N ILE A 29 -2.56 3.66 -6.44
CA ILE A 29 -3.89 3.08 -6.26
C ILE A 29 -4.97 4.08 -6.67
N ILE A 30 -6.13 3.55 -7.05
CA ILE A 30 -7.33 4.31 -7.39
C ILE A 30 -8.42 3.94 -6.39
N ILE A 31 -9.04 4.95 -5.80
CA ILE A 31 -10.20 4.81 -4.92
C ILE A 31 -11.41 5.41 -5.62
N GLU A 32 -12.35 4.55 -6.03
CA GLU A 32 -13.70 4.98 -6.41
C GLU A 32 -14.53 5.12 -5.14
N TYR A 33 -15.15 6.29 -4.91
CA TYR A 33 -15.98 6.54 -3.74
C TYR A 33 -17.22 7.35 -4.08
N ASP A 34 -18.31 7.07 -3.36
CA ASP A 34 -19.53 7.88 -3.39
C ASP A 34 -19.28 9.27 -2.79
N GLU A 35 -19.95 10.31 -3.29
CA GLU A 35 -19.77 11.68 -2.80
C GLU A 35 -20.02 11.85 -1.29
N ALA A 36 -20.84 10.98 -0.67
CA ALA A 36 -21.06 11.00 0.77
C ALA A 36 -19.83 10.53 1.58
N GLU A 37 -18.83 9.93 0.93
CA GLU A 37 -17.66 9.30 1.55
C GLU A 37 -16.37 10.10 1.30
N VAL A 38 -16.47 11.35 0.83
CA VAL A 38 -15.31 12.23 0.55
C VAL A 38 -14.41 12.37 1.77
N ASP A 39 -14.98 12.63 2.95
CA ASP A 39 -14.21 12.80 4.19
C ASP A 39 -13.42 11.53 4.52
N ARG A 40 -14.03 10.35 4.33
CA ARG A 40 -13.38 9.06 4.53
C ARG A 40 -12.24 8.85 3.55
N PHE A 41 -12.45 9.20 2.28
CA PHE A 41 -11.43 9.10 1.25
C PHE A 41 -10.19 9.93 1.64
N ILE A 42 -10.38 11.17 2.09
CA ILE A 42 -9.28 12.05 2.52
C ILE A 42 -8.53 11.42 3.70
N GLU A 43 -9.24 11.02 4.76
CA GLU A 43 -8.61 10.38 5.93
C GLU A 43 -7.83 9.12 5.55
N PHE A 44 -8.38 8.31 4.64
CA PHE A 44 -7.76 7.07 4.19
C PHE A 44 -6.54 7.32 3.30
N ALA A 45 -6.62 8.28 2.38
CA ALA A 45 -5.51 8.67 1.52
C ALA A 45 -4.34 9.18 2.35
N ASP A 46 -4.60 10.10 3.28
CA ASP A 46 -3.59 10.64 4.20
C ASP A 46 -2.91 9.51 4.99
N ALA A 47 -3.69 8.58 5.56
CA ALA A 47 -3.15 7.46 6.33
C ALA A 47 -2.29 6.51 5.48
N ILE A 48 -2.66 6.27 4.22
CA ILE A 48 -1.88 5.43 3.30
C ILE A 48 -0.57 6.13 2.89
N GLU A 49 -0.64 7.41 2.54
CA GLU A 49 0.53 8.20 2.11
C GLU A 49 1.52 8.42 3.27
N ASP A 50 1.03 8.52 4.51
CA ASP A 50 1.87 8.57 5.71
C ASP A 50 2.69 7.28 5.91
N ILE A 51 2.11 6.12 5.58
CA ILE A 51 2.79 4.81 5.71
C ILE A 51 3.67 4.54 4.49
N PHE A 52 3.23 4.92 3.28
CA PHE A 52 3.94 4.73 2.01
C PHE A 52 3.97 6.02 1.19
N PRO A 53 4.93 6.94 1.48
CA PRO A 53 5.00 8.23 0.80
C PRO A 53 5.28 8.16 -0.72
N GLU A 54 5.75 7.01 -1.21
CA GLU A 54 6.00 6.76 -2.63
C GLU A 54 4.75 6.24 -3.39
N LEU A 55 3.68 5.90 -2.67
CA LEU A 55 2.43 5.42 -3.24
C LEU A 55 1.47 6.59 -3.48
N MET A 56 1.08 6.82 -4.71
CA MET A 56 0.07 7.81 -5.06
C MET A 56 -1.33 7.27 -4.82
N VAL A 57 -2.19 8.04 -4.17
CA VAL A 57 -3.62 7.73 -4.02
C VAL A 57 -4.44 8.66 -4.90
N ASP A 58 -5.16 8.11 -5.87
CA ASP A 58 -6.03 8.88 -6.77
C ASP A 58 -7.50 8.58 -6.50
N GLY A 59 -8.32 9.61 -6.43
CA GLY A 59 -9.71 9.51 -6.03
C GLY A 59 -10.65 9.89 -7.16
N ASN A 60 -11.59 9.01 -7.53
CA ASN A 60 -12.56 9.24 -8.60
C ASN A 60 -11.94 9.91 -9.86
N PRO A 61 -10.97 9.25 -10.53
CA PRO A 61 -10.26 9.84 -11.67
C PRO A 61 -11.24 10.31 -12.77
N GLU A 62 -10.82 11.27 -13.60
CA GLU A 62 -11.69 11.90 -14.59
C GLU A 62 -12.45 10.86 -15.44
N GLY A 63 -13.78 11.04 -15.54
CA GLY A 63 -14.67 10.11 -16.24
C GLY A 63 -15.19 8.95 -15.37
N THR A 64 -14.79 8.85 -14.10
CA THR A 64 -15.38 7.91 -13.15
C THR A 64 -16.79 8.34 -12.78
N VAL A 65 -17.73 7.40 -12.83
CA VAL A 65 -19.11 7.58 -12.32
C VAL A 65 -19.27 6.62 -11.15
N PRO A 66 -19.00 7.06 -9.90
CA PRO A 66 -18.98 6.17 -8.76
C PRO A 66 -20.37 5.60 -8.48
N LYS A 67 -20.42 4.33 -8.08
CA LYS A 67 -21.68 3.72 -7.66
C LYS A 67 -22.12 4.32 -6.32
N LYS A 68 -23.44 4.39 -6.12
CA LYS A 68 -23.99 4.87 -4.85
C LYS A 68 -23.49 4.03 -3.68
N GLY A 69 -22.89 4.69 -2.69
CA GLY A 69 -22.30 4.07 -1.50
C GLY A 69 -20.99 3.32 -1.73
N ALA A 70 -20.36 3.46 -2.92
CA ALA A 70 -19.09 2.83 -3.24
C ALA A 70 -17.94 3.32 -2.37
N PHE A 71 -17.01 2.40 -2.14
CA PHE A 71 -15.66 2.65 -1.69
C PHE A 71 -14.82 1.46 -2.19
N GLU A 72 -14.36 1.55 -3.44
CA GLU A 72 -13.61 0.50 -4.14
C GLU A 72 -12.15 0.92 -4.29
N VAL A 73 -11.23 0.08 -3.81
CA VAL A 73 -9.80 0.30 -3.94
C VAL A 73 -9.28 -0.63 -5.02
N SER A 74 -8.54 -0.08 -5.97
CA SER A 74 -7.99 -0.81 -7.11
C SER A 74 -6.57 -0.36 -7.43
N LEU A 75 -5.82 -1.23 -8.10
CA LEU A 75 -4.57 -0.86 -8.73
C LEU A 75 -4.83 -0.14 -10.05
N GLU A 76 -3.84 0.60 -10.55
CA GLU A 76 -3.91 1.27 -11.85
C GLU A 76 -4.20 0.30 -13.03
N ASN A 77 -3.85 -0.98 -12.90
CA ASN A 77 -4.16 -2.00 -13.90
C ASN A 77 -5.62 -2.51 -13.86
N GLY A 78 -6.47 -1.93 -13.00
CA GLY A 78 -7.88 -2.31 -12.84
C GLY A 78 -8.11 -3.50 -11.90
N GLN A 79 -7.08 -4.06 -11.27
CA GLN A 79 -7.25 -5.11 -10.27
C GLN A 79 -7.87 -4.53 -9.00
N ILE A 80 -9.07 -4.99 -8.65
CA ILE A 80 -9.74 -4.62 -7.40
C ILE A 80 -9.01 -5.27 -6.23
N LEU A 81 -8.58 -4.46 -5.27
CA LEU A 81 -7.99 -4.87 -4.01
C LEU A 81 -9.04 -4.99 -2.91
N PHE A 82 -10.05 -4.12 -2.94
CA PHE A 82 -11.14 -4.09 -1.96
C PHE A 82 -12.41 -3.47 -2.56
N SER A 83 -13.59 -3.93 -2.13
CA SER A 83 -14.87 -3.32 -2.48
C SER A 83 -15.80 -3.30 -1.27
N LYS A 84 -16.14 -2.09 -0.79
CA LYS A 84 -17.11 -1.91 0.29
C LYS A 84 -18.47 -2.49 -0.03
N LEU A 85 -18.92 -2.43 -1.28
CA LEU A 85 -20.22 -2.97 -1.68
C LEU A 85 -20.26 -4.49 -1.64
N GLN A 86 -19.11 -5.16 -1.72
CA GLN A 86 -19.02 -6.62 -1.60
C GLN A 86 -18.85 -7.06 -0.14
N GLU A 87 -18.06 -6.32 0.63
CA GLU A 87 -17.70 -6.66 2.01
C GLU A 87 -18.63 -6.05 3.07
N ASP A 88 -19.54 -5.15 2.66
CA ASP A 88 -20.45 -4.36 3.51
C ASP A 88 -19.73 -3.61 4.65
N ARG A 89 -18.48 -3.22 4.42
CA ARG A 89 -17.61 -2.50 5.37
C ARG A 89 -16.54 -1.70 4.64
N PHE A 90 -15.91 -0.76 5.34
CA PHE A 90 -14.74 -0.07 4.84
C PHE A 90 -13.48 -0.94 4.98
N PRO A 91 -12.49 -0.77 4.08
CA PRO A 91 -11.19 -1.39 4.24
C PRO A 91 -10.44 -0.75 5.42
N SER A 92 -9.57 -1.52 6.06
CA SER A 92 -8.49 -0.93 6.85
C SER A 92 -7.26 -0.67 5.99
N GLU A 93 -6.40 0.23 6.46
CA GLU A 93 -5.14 0.59 5.80
C GLU A 93 -4.25 -0.65 5.67
N ASP A 94 -4.09 -1.39 6.76
CA ASP A 94 -3.32 -2.64 6.80
C ASP A 94 -3.79 -3.66 5.75
N GLU A 95 -5.11 -3.78 5.55
CA GLU A 95 -5.68 -4.74 4.60
C GLU A 95 -5.33 -4.37 3.15
N VAL A 96 -5.48 -3.08 2.80
CA VAL A 96 -5.11 -2.58 1.46
C VAL A 96 -3.61 -2.72 1.24
N LEU A 97 -2.79 -2.41 2.24
CA LEU A 97 -1.34 -2.55 2.14
C LEU A 97 -0.90 -4.00 1.93
N GLU A 98 -1.49 -4.94 2.66
CA GLU A 98 -1.23 -6.35 2.42
C GLU A 98 -1.72 -6.81 1.04
N ALA A 99 -2.82 -6.26 0.54
CA ALA A 99 -3.31 -6.54 -0.82
C ALA A 99 -2.37 -6.01 -1.91
N ILE A 100 -1.80 -4.80 -1.73
CA ILE A 100 -0.79 -4.22 -2.63
C ILE A 100 0.48 -5.09 -2.64
N LYS A 101 0.99 -5.47 -1.46
CA LYS A 101 2.19 -6.33 -1.34
C LYS A 101 1.98 -7.69 -1.99
N LYS A 102 0.79 -8.29 -1.87
CA LYS A 102 0.45 -9.57 -2.52
C LYS A 102 0.38 -9.45 -4.03
N SER A 103 -0.13 -8.33 -4.54
CA SER A 103 -0.26 -8.09 -5.98
C SER A 103 1.09 -7.75 -6.66
N SER A 104 2.11 -7.43 -5.87
CA SER A 104 3.49 -7.18 -6.32
C SER A 104 4.36 -8.45 -6.40
N LYS A 105 3.83 -9.61 -5.98
CA LYS A 105 4.50 -10.92 -6.06
C LYS A 105 4.11 -11.66 -7.32
#